data_AF-A0AAE0Q0Y9-F1
#
_entry.id   AF-A0AAE0Q0Y9-F1
#
_cell.length_a   1.000
_cell.length_b   1.000
_cell.length_c   1.000
_cell.angle_alpha   90.00
_cell.angle_beta   90.00
_cell.angle_gamma   90.00
#
_symmetry.space_group_name_H-M   'P 1'
#
loop_
_entity.id
_entity.type
_entity.pdbx_description
1 polymer ?
#
loop_
_entity_poly.entity_id
_entity_poly.type
_entity_poly.pdbx_seq_one_letter_code
_entity_poly.pdbx_strand_id
1 'polypeptide(L)'
;MTAEWKGRELADMMERRKVDILCVQETRWKGSKARSIGAGFKLIYYGVDSKRNGVGLVLNKEFVRNVLEVKTVSDRVMSLKLEIEGVMLNVVSGYAPQVGWELEEKERFWSELDEVMESIPTGERVVIGADFNGHVGEGNTGDEEVMGKFGVKERNLEGQMVVDFAKRMDMAVVNTYFQKREEHRVTYKSGGRRTQVDYILCRRGNLKEISDCKVVVRESVARQHRMVVCRMTLMVCKKKRSKIEMEEDNQ
;
A
#
# COMPACT_ATOMS: atom_id res chain seq x y z
N MET A 1 -14.03 10.81 -19.26
CA MET A 1 -13.18 11.63 -18.36
C MET A 1 -11.74 11.17 -18.55
N THR A 2 -10.84 12.09 -18.90
CA THR A 2 -9.44 11.76 -19.22
C THR A 2 -8.63 11.45 -17.96
N ALA A 3 -7.59 10.65 -18.13
CA ALA A 3 -6.67 10.27 -17.06
C ALA A 3 -5.96 11.48 -16.41
N GLU A 4 -5.86 12.61 -17.12
CA GLU A 4 -5.18 13.83 -16.66
C GLU A 4 -5.96 14.59 -15.58
N TRP A 5 -7.28 14.73 -15.72
CA TRP A 5 -8.11 15.43 -14.72
C TRP A 5 -8.04 14.75 -13.34
N LYS A 6 -8.20 13.42 -13.32
CA LYS A 6 -8.07 12.62 -12.09
C LYS A 6 -6.66 12.70 -11.49
N GLY A 7 -5.63 12.83 -12.32
CA GLY A 7 -4.25 12.97 -11.86
C GLY A 7 -4.03 14.25 -11.04
N ARG A 8 -4.60 15.37 -11.49
CA ARG A 8 -4.44 16.65 -10.79
C ARG A 8 -5.20 16.69 -9.47
N GLU A 9 -6.43 16.17 -9.43
CA GLU A 9 -7.20 16.04 -8.18
C GLU A 9 -6.49 15.16 -7.15
N LEU A 10 -5.86 14.07 -7.61
CA LEU A 10 -5.03 13.21 -6.76
C LEU A 10 -3.81 13.96 -6.21
N ALA A 11 -3.10 14.71 -7.06
CA ALA A 11 -1.93 15.49 -6.66
C ALA A 11 -2.29 16.54 -5.60
N ASP A 12 -3.35 17.33 -5.83
CA ASP A 12 -3.79 18.36 -4.88
C ASP A 12 -4.23 17.73 -3.54
N MET A 13 -4.85 16.55 -3.58
CA MET A 13 -5.24 15.82 -2.39
C MET A 13 -4.02 15.31 -1.61
N MET A 14 -3.03 14.74 -2.31
CA MET A 14 -1.79 14.27 -1.69
C MET A 14 -1.02 15.43 -1.04
N GLU A 15 -0.99 16.60 -1.68
CA GLU A 15 -0.39 17.81 -1.10
C GLU A 15 -1.12 18.25 0.17
N ARG A 16 -2.45 18.40 0.14
CA ARG A 16 -3.27 18.78 1.31
C ARG A 16 -3.12 17.81 2.48
N ARG A 17 -2.95 16.52 2.18
CA ARG A 17 -2.86 15.44 3.18
C ARG A 17 -1.44 15.07 3.55
N LYS A 18 -0.44 15.67 2.90
CA LYS A 18 0.99 15.38 3.08
C LYS A 18 1.29 13.89 2.90
N VAL A 19 0.78 13.33 1.80
CA VAL A 19 1.00 11.92 1.43
C VAL A 19 2.16 11.86 0.45
N ASP A 20 3.21 11.13 0.81
CA ASP A 20 4.42 11.03 0.00
C ASP A 20 4.35 9.94 -1.07
N ILE A 21 3.70 8.82 -0.74
CA ILE A 21 3.54 7.67 -1.63
C ILE A 21 2.08 7.21 -1.53
N LEU A 22 1.45 6.99 -2.68
CA LEU A 22 0.06 6.54 -2.77
C LEU A 22 -0.06 5.36 -3.74
N CYS A 23 -0.63 4.26 -3.25
CA CYS A 23 -1.12 3.16 -4.09
C CYS A 23 -2.48 3.52 -4.68
N VAL A 24 -2.64 3.34 -5.98
CA VAL A 24 -3.92 3.56 -6.69
C VAL A 24 -4.33 2.30 -7.43
N GLN A 25 -5.60 1.92 -7.28
CA GLN A 25 -6.21 0.76 -7.93
C GLN A 25 -7.34 1.20 -8.86
N GLU A 26 -7.81 0.30 -9.72
CA GLU A 26 -8.83 0.56 -10.75
C GLU A 26 -8.52 1.79 -11.63
N THR A 27 -7.25 1.94 -12.02
CA THR A 27 -6.85 3.10 -12.83
C THR A 27 -7.56 3.11 -14.19
N ARG A 28 -7.87 1.92 -14.75
CA ARG A 28 -8.49 1.75 -16.07
C ARG A 28 -7.71 2.52 -17.15
N TRP A 29 -6.38 2.55 -17.00
CA TRP A 29 -5.46 3.19 -17.94
C TRP A 29 -4.70 2.13 -18.70
N LYS A 30 -4.61 2.30 -20.02
CA LYS A 30 -3.88 1.37 -20.89
C LYS A 30 -2.39 1.72 -20.94
N GLY A 31 -1.55 0.69 -20.85
CA GLY A 31 -0.09 0.75 -21.02
C GLY A 31 0.69 0.81 -19.72
N SER A 32 2.01 0.72 -19.86
CA SER A 32 3.00 1.00 -18.80
C SER A 32 3.59 2.38 -19.04
N LYS A 33 3.29 3.36 -18.18
CA LYS A 33 3.83 4.72 -18.34
C LYS A 33 4.11 5.37 -17.00
N ALA A 34 5.09 6.27 -17.01
CA ALA A 34 5.31 7.23 -15.95
C ALA A 34 4.99 8.65 -16.46
N ARG A 35 4.23 9.44 -15.70
CA ARG A 35 3.90 10.83 -16.05
C ARG A 35 3.81 11.72 -14.81
N SER A 36 4.16 12.99 -14.99
CA SER A 36 3.89 14.01 -13.98
C SER A 36 2.39 14.30 -13.95
N ILE A 37 1.81 14.44 -12.76
CA ILE A 37 0.38 14.71 -12.58
C ILE A 37 0.09 16.07 -11.93
N GLY A 38 1.13 16.90 -11.74
CA GLY A 38 1.03 18.21 -11.09
C GLY A 38 1.52 18.20 -9.64
N ALA A 39 1.67 19.39 -9.04
CA ALA A 39 2.12 19.62 -7.66
C ALA A 39 3.40 18.85 -7.25
N GLY A 40 4.27 18.53 -8.20
CA GLY A 40 5.48 17.75 -7.94
C GLY A 40 5.24 16.25 -7.74
N PHE A 41 4.10 15.68 -8.15
CA PHE A 41 3.84 14.24 -8.07
C PHE A 41 4.07 13.54 -9.40
N LYS A 42 4.64 12.34 -9.34
CA LYS A 42 4.84 11.45 -10.48
C LYS A 42 4.05 10.17 -10.28
N LEU A 43 3.22 9.86 -11.25
CA LEU A 43 2.45 8.63 -11.32
C LEU A 43 3.19 7.61 -12.19
N ILE A 44 3.34 6.41 -11.68
CA ILE A 44 3.79 5.21 -12.37
C ILE A 44 2.60 4.26 -12.39
N TYR A 45 2.18 3.78 -13.55
CA TYR A 45 1.03 2.87 -13.63
C TYR A 45 1.22 1.78 -14.67
N TYR A 46 0.51 0.68 -14.44
CA TYR A 46 0.41 -0.43 -15.36
C TYR A 46 -1.06 -0.88 -15.47
N GLY A 47 -1.52 -1.04 -16.71
CA GLY A 47 -2.84 -1.60 -17.00
C GLY A 47 -2.94 -2.12 -18.42
N VAL A 48 -3.65 -3.24 -18.59
CA VAL A 48 -3.72 -3.97 -19.87
C VAL A 48 -4.75 -3.35 -20.82
N ASP A 49 -5.89 -2.91 -20.29
CA ASP A 49 -6.93 -2.23 -21.07
C ASP A 49 -7.51 -1.02 -20.31
N SER A 50 -8.05 -0.08 -21.08
CA SER A 50 -8.77 1.11 -20.64
C SER A 50 -10.12 0.82 -19.95
N LYS A 51 -10.55 -0.45 -19.88
CA LYS A 51 -11.87 -0.84 -19.38
C LYS A 51 -11.85 -1.56 -18.04
N ARG A 52 -10.77 -2.28 -17.70
CA ARG A 52 -10.70 -3.17 -16.53
C ARG A 52 -9.34 -3.08 -15.83
N ASN A 53 -9.35 -3.26 -14.51
CA ASN A 53 -8.18 -3.35 -13.64
C ASN A 53 -7.22 -2.15 -13.77
N GLY A 54 -5.99 -2.35 -13.29
CA GLY A 54 -4.92 -1.37 -13.34
C GLY A 54 -4.48 -0.95 -11.95
N VAL A 55 -3.18 -0.97 -11.74
CA VAL A 55 -2.51 -0.54 -10.52
C VAL A 55 -1.56 0.61 -10.84
N GLY A 56 -1.34 1.47 -9.86
CA GLY A 56 -0.41 2.57 -9.94
C GLY A 56 0.19 2.93 -8.60
N LEU A 57 1.32 3.61 -8.68
CA LEU A 57 2.00 4.24 -7.56
C LEU A 57 2.22 5.71 -7.91
N VAL A 58 1.80 6.59 -7.02
CA VAL A 58 2.09 8.02 -7.11
C VAL A 58 3.12 8.37 -6.07
N LEU A 59 4.19 9.05 -6.48
CA LEU A 59 5.26 9.48 -5.60
C LEU A 59 5.41 11.00 -5.63
N ASN A 60 5.70 11.57 -4.47
CA ASN A 60 6.24 12.92 -4.35
C ASN A 60 7.62 12.98 -5.05
N LYS A 61 7.90 14.06 -5.80
CA LYS A 61 9.15 14.31 -6.54
C LYS A 61 10.41 14.05 -5.72
N GLU A 62 10.35 14.30 -4.42
CA GLU A 62 11.49 14.12 -3.52
C GLU A 62 11.90 12.67 -3.38
N PHE A 63 10.96 11.73 -3.52
CA PHE A 63 11.18 10.28 -3.49
C PHE A 63 11.39 9.67 -4.88
N VAL A 64 11.01 10.38 -5.96
CA VAL A 64 11.23 9.90 -7.34
C VAL A 64 12.70 9.63 -7.63
N ARG A 65 13.61 10.43 -7.06
CA ARG A 65 15.07 10.25 -7.20
C ARG A 65 15.61 9.05 -6.41
N ASN A 66 14.85 8.54 -5.45
CA ASN A 66 15.22 7.42 -4.59
C ASN A 66 14.75 6.07 -5.15
N VAL A 67 14.06 6.06 -6.29
CA VAL A 67 13.56 4.85 -6.94
C VAL A 67 14.72 4.05 -7.51
N LEU A 68 14.87 2.82 -7.01
CA LEU A 68 15.85 1.87 -7.49
C LEU A 68 15.24 0.90 -8.51
N GLU A 69 13.99 0.50 -8.28
CA GLU A 69 13.34 -0.52 -9.10
C GLU A 69 11.82 -0.32 -9.13
N VAL A 70 11.22 -0.63 -10.28
CA VAL A 70 9.77 -0.76 -10.45
C VAL A 70 9.51 -2.13 -11.07
N LYS A 71 8.72 -2.98 -10.42
CA LYS A 71 8.27 -4.25 -10.98
C LYS A 71 6.77 -4.21 -11.22
N THR A 72 6.37 -4.55 -12.45
CA THR A 72 4.97 -4.72 -12.82
C THR A 72 4.73 -6.21 -13.05
N VAL A 73 4.11 -6.87 -12.07
CA VAL A 73 3.88 -8.33 -12.13
C VAL A 73 2.65 -8.62 -12.98
N SER A 74 1.55 -7.90 -12.72
CA SER A 74 0.29 -8.02 -13.45
C SER A 74 -0.46 -6.69 -13.45
N ASP A 75 -1.65 -6.63 -14.07
CA ASP A 75 -2.56 -5.47 -13.97
C ASP A 75 -3.21 -5.32 -12.59
N ARG A 76 -2.87 -6.20 -11.63
CA ARG A 76 -3.34 -6.24 -10.25
C ARG A 76 -2.23 -6.12 -9.22
N VAL A 77 -0.98 -6.42 -9.56
CA VAL A 77 0.15 -6.37 -8.63
C VAL A 77 1.32 -5.60 -9.25
N MET A 78 1.78 -4.58 -8.54
CA MET A 78 3.03 -3.88 -8.86
C MET A 78 3.79 -3.54 -7.58
N SER A 79 5.12 -3.44 -7.69
CA SER A 79 5.98 -3.02 -6.59
C SER A 79 6.99 -1.98 -7.03
N LEU A 80 7.45 -1.22 -6.04
CA LEU A 80 8.43 -0.16 -6.17
C LEU A 80 9.42 -0.28 -5.03
N LYS A 81 10.71 -0.25 -5.36
CA LYS A 81 11.79 -0.21 -4.39
C LYS A 81 12.43 1.17 -4.33
N LEU A 82 12.57 1.68 -3.12
CA LEU A 82 13.16 2.97 -2.80
C LEU A 82 14.30 2.80 -1.81
N GLU A 83 15.34 3.63 -1.91
CA GLU A 83 16.33 3.80 -0.84
C GLU A 83 16.19 5.18 -0.20
N ILE A 84 15.80 5.23 1.07
CA ILE A 84 15.60 6.47 1.83
C ILE A 84 16.59 6.50 2.98
N GLU A 85 17.59 7.38 2.91
CA GLU A 85 18.63 7.53 3.94
C GLU A 85 19.30 6.20 4.35
N GLY A 86 19.56 5.31 3.38
CA GLY A 86 20.16 3.99 3.60
C GLY A 86 19.18 2.90 4.05
N VAL A 87 17.88 3.20 4.14
CA VAL A 87 16.82 2.22 4.40
C VAL A 87 16.14 1.84 3.08
N MET A 88 16.16 0.54 2.78
CA MET A 88 15.40 -0.01 1.65
C MET A 88 13.93 -0.15 2.01
N LEU A 89 13.06 0.52 1.26
CA LEU A 89 11.60 0.47 1.38
C LEU A 89 10.98 -0.05 0.10
N ASN A 90 10.20 -1.12 0.22
CA ASN A 90 9.40 -1.69 -0.85
C ASN A 90 7.94 -1.31 -0.63
N VAL A 91 7.33 -0.70 -1.65
CA VAL A 91 5.91 -0.38 -1.66
C VAL A 91 5.23 -1.24 -2.70
N VAL A 92 4.24 -2.01 -2.27
CA VAL A 92 3.47 -2.92 -3.13
C VAL A 92 2.04 -2.41 -3.26
N SER A 93 1.53 -2.31 -4.48
CA SER A 93 0.13 -2.02 -4.76
C SER A 93 -0.56 -3.27 -5.29
N GLY A 94 -1.64 -3.66 -4.62
CA GLY A 94 -2.45 -4.84 -4.97
C GLY A 94 -3.91 -4.48 -5.25
N TYR A 95 -4.53 -5.19 -6.21
CA TYR A 95 -5.97 -5.14 -6.46
C TYR A 95 -6.54 -6.55 -6.63
N ALA A 96 -7.08 -7.09 -5.54
CA ALA A 96 -7.63 -8.45 -5.54
C ALA A 96 -8.90 -8.55 -6.41
N PRO A 97 -9.18 -9.73 -6.99
CA PRO A 97 -10.45 -9.99 -7.66
C PRO A 97 -11.66 -9.76 -6.75
N GLN A 98 -12.82 -9.43 -7.33
CA GLN A 98 -14.03 -9.19 -6.54
C GLN A 98 -14.60 -10.50 -5.97
N VAL A 99 -15.43 -10.38 -4.92
CA VAL A 99 -16.19 -11.50 -4.35
C VAL A 99 -17.03 -12.18 -5.45
N GLY A 100 -16.97 -13.50 -5.52
CA GLY A 100 -17.68 -14.32 -6.50
C GLY A 100 -16.95 -14.58 -7.82
N TRP A 101 -15.74 -14.04 -7.99
CA TRP A 101 -14.85 -14.42 -9.10
C TRP A 101 -14.31 -15.85 -8.91
N GLU A 102 -13.84 -16.45 -10.01
CA GLU A 102 -13.30 -17.81 -10.02
C GLU A 102 -12.12 -17.97 -9.06
N LEU A 103 -12.03 -19.14 -8.44
CA LEU A 103 -10.98 -19.44 -7.46
C LEU A 103 -9.58 -19.32 -8.08
N GLU A 104 -9.41 -19.75 -9.33
CA GLU A 104 -8.16 -19.67 -10.07
C GLU A 104 -7.63 -18.23 -10.18
N GLU A 105 -8.51 -17.25 -10.43
CA GLU A 105 -8.09 -15.84 -10.50
C GLU A 105 -7.67 -15.28 -9.14
N LYS A 106 -8.32 -15.75 -8.06
CA LYS A 106 -7.95 -15.38 -6.70
C LYS A 106 -6.61 -15.99 -6.32
N GLU A 107 -6.43 -17.28 -6.60
CA GLU A 107 -5.16 -18.00 -6.36
C GLU A 107 -4.02 -17.35 -7.11
N ARG A 108 -4.21 -17.01 -8.40
CA ARG A 108 -3.21 -16.29 -9.19
C ARG A 108 -2.78 -14.97 -8.53
N PHE A 109 -3.74 -14.15 -8.06
CA PHE A 109 -3.42 -12.91 -7.37
C PHE A 109 -2.58 -13.12 -6.10
N TRP A 110 -2.92 -14.14 -5.30
CA TRP A 110 -2.18 -14.44 -4.08
C TRP A 110 -0.79 -15.01 -4.37
N SER A 111 -0.65 -15.86 -5.38
CA SER A 111 0.65 -16.36 -5.83
C SER A 111 1.55 -15.23 -6.35
N GLU A 112 1.02 -14.31 -7.16
CA GLU A 112 1.76 -13.13 -7.62
C GLU A 112 2.24 -12.27 -6.44
N LEU A 113 1.40 -12.09 -5.42
CA LEU A 113 1.77 -11.33 -4.22
C LEU A 113 2.82 -12.07 -3.38
N ASP A 114 2.70 -13.40 -3.26
CA ASP A 114 3.67 -14.24 -2.55
C ASP A 114 5.05 -14.16 -3.23
N GLU A 115 5.13 -14.28 -4.56
CA GLU A 115 6.37 -14.14 -5.32
C GLU A 115 7.05 -12.78 -5.09
N VAL A 116 6.27 -11.69 -5.07
CA VAL A 116 6.81 -10.35 -4.75
C VAL A 116 7.41 -10.34 -3.36
N MET A 117 6.69 -10.88 -2.36
CA MET A 117 7.13 -10.87 -0.97
C MET A 117 8.37 -11.72 -0.74
N GLU A 118 8.45 -12.90 -1.35
CA GLU A 118 9.59 -13.80 -1.29
C GLU A 118 10.84 -13.21 -1.95
N SER A 119 10.66 -12.37 -2.98
CA SER A 119 11.76 -11.67 -3.63
C SER A 119 12.36 -10.53 -2.78
N ILE A 120 11.67 -10.08 -1.72
CA ILE A 120 12.10 -8.95 -0.89
C ILE A 120 12.89 -9.45 0.33
N PRO A 121 14.18 -9.10 0.48
CA PRO A 121 14.98 -9.55 1.62
C PRO A 121 14.36 -9.17 2.96
N THR A 122 14.41 -10.08 3.94
CA THR A 122 13.75 -9.95 5.27
C THR A 122 14.18 -8.69 6.05
N GLY A 123 15.36 -8.16 5.79
CA GLY A 123 15.86 -6.93 6.44
C GLY A 123 15.25 -5.63 5.89
N GLU A 124 14.67 -5.65 4.69
CA GLU A 124 14.09 -4.46 4.06
C GLU A 124 12.71 -4.12 4.64
N ARG A 125 12.26 -2.88 4.45
CA ARG A 125 10.90 -2.47 4.83
C ARG A 125 9.94 -2.82 3.71
N VAL A 126 8.73 -3.22 4.09
CA VAL A 126 7.63 -3.48 3.16
C VAL A 126 6.37 -2.80 3.65
N VAL A 127 5.71 -2.07 2.75
CA VAL A 127 4.36 -1.55 2.92
C VAL A 127 3.53 -2.00 1.72
N ILE A 128 2.44 -2.71 1.98
CA ILE A 128 1.47 -3.10 0.96
C ILE A 128 0.24 -2.22 1.14
N GLY A 129 -0.15 -1.50 0.09
CA GLY A 129 -1.43 -0.79 0.02
C GLY A 129 -2.31 -1.46 -1.03
N ALA A 130 -3.38 -2.11 -0.62
CA ALA A 130 -4.20 -2.89 -1.54
C ALA A 130 -5.69 -2.83 -1.23
N ASP A 131 -6.49 -2.91 -2.28
CA ASP A 131 -7.90 -3.27 -2.18
C ASP A 131 -8.00 -4.80 -2.30
N PHE A 132 -8.29 -5.45 -1.19
CA PHE A 132 -8.38 -6.90 -1.11
C PHE A 132 -9.80 -7.42 -1.35
N ASN A 133 -10.80 -6.54 -1.52
CA ASN A 133 -12.20 -6.93 -1.64
C ASN A 133 -12.72 -7.85 -0.49
N GLY A 134 -12.02 -7.88 0.64
CA GLY A 134 -12.30 -8.75 1.79
C GLY A 134 -12.51 -7.98 3.10
N HIS A 135 -13.32 -8.54 4.01
CA HIS A 135 -13.56 -8.02 5.35
C HIS A 135 -12.76 -8.84 6.34
N VAL A 136 -11.70 -8.29 6.94
CA VAL A 136 -10.92 -8.99 7.98
C VAL A 136 -11.68 -9.13 9.30
N GLY A 137 -12.69 -8.29 9.50
CA GLY A 137 -13.60 -8.33 10.64
C GLY A 137 -13.13 -7.57 11.89
N GLU A 138 -14.04 -7.35 12.82
CA GLU A 138 -13.79 -6.78 14.15
C GLU A 138 -13.31 -7.86 15.14
N GLY A 139 -12.46 -7.46 16.09
CA GLY A 139 -11.78 -8.41 16.99
C GLY A 139 -10.58 -9.10 16.33
N ASN A 140 -9.79 -9.80 17.14
CA ASN A 140 -8.57 -10.47 16.70
C ASN A 140 -8.31 -11.79 17.41
N THR A 141 -9.35 -12.42 17.98
CA THR A 141 -9.19 -13.66 18.73
C THR A 141 -8.67 -14.77 17.82
N GLY A 142 -7.47 -15.28 18.12
CA GLY A 142 -6.78 -16.29 17.32
C GLY A 142 -5.93 -15.73 16.18
N ASP A 143 -5.86 -14.40 16.03
CA ASP A 143 -5.08 -13.68 15.02
C ASP A 143 -4.37 -12.44 15.63
N GLU A 144 -4.16 -12.43 16.95
CA GLU A 144 -3.59 -11.31 17.70
C GLU A 144 -2.22 -10.91 17.19
N GLU A 145 -1.51 -11.85 16.57
CA GLU A 145 -0.18 -11.69 16.03
C GLU A 145 -0.13 -10.86 14.74
N VAL A 146 -1.21 -10.83 13.95
CA VAL A 146 -1.25 -10.15 12.63
C VAL A 146 -2.28 -9.04 12.53
N MET A 147 -3.26 -8.95 13.42
CA MET A 147 -4.25 -7.89 13.38
C MET A 147 -4.62 -7.36 14.77
N GLY A 148 -4.96 -6.08 14.81
CA GLY A 148 -5.56 -5.44 15.98
C GLY A 148 -7.08 -5.68 16.05
N LYS A 149 -7.69 -5.13 17.09
CA LYS A 149 -9.11 -5.37 17.44
C LYS A 149 -10.10 -4.50 16.67
N PHE A 150 -9.63 -3.47 15.98
CA PHE A 150 -10.46 -2.38 15.46
C PHE A 150 -10.76 -2.53 13.97
N GLY A 151 -11.05 -3.74 13.48
CA GLY A 151 -11.62 -3.89 12.15
C GLY A 151 -13.08 -3.46 12.07
N VAL A 152 -13.76 -3.82 10.99
CA VAL A 152 -15.16 -3.45 10.74
C VAL A 152 -15.93 -4.68 10.26
N LYS A 153 -17.13 -4.90 10.82
CA LYS A 153 -18.04 -6.00 10.48
C LYS A 153 -17.49 -7.38 10.79
N GLU A 154 -18.19 -8.41 10.36
CA GLU A 154 -17.75 -9.80 10.44
C GLU A 154 -16.77 -10.14 9.32
N ARG A 155 -15.90 -11.12 9.60
CA ARG A 155 -14.94 -11.62 8.63
C ARG A 155 -15.64 -12.42 7.52
N ASN A 156 -15.25 -12.20 6.27
CA ASN A 156 -15.68 -13.04 5.15
C ASN A 156 -14.52 -13.91 4.62
N LEU A 157 -14.80 -14.78 3.63
CA LEU A 157 -13.80 -15.67 3.05
C LEU A 157 -12.58 -14.92 2.49
N GLU A 158 -12.82 -13.86 1.72
CA GLU A 158 -11.73 -13.03 1.18
C GLU A 158 -10.92 -12.35 2.29
N GLY A 159 -11.56 -11.94 3.38
CA GLY A 159 -10.88 -11.41 4.56
C GLY A 159 -10.06 -12.45 5.31
N GLN A 160 -10.50 -13.70 5.34
CA GLN A 160 -9.69 -14.80 5.88
C GLN A 160 -8.43 -15.01 5.04
N MET A 161 -8.51 -14.94 3.70
CA MET A 161 -7.33 -15.01 2.84
C MET A 161 -6.31 -13.90 3.14
N VAL A 162 -6.78 -12.67 3.46
CA VAL A 162 -5.88 -11.57 3.89
C VAL A 162 -5.18 -11.91 5.20
N VAL A 163 -5.90 -12.47 6.17
CA VAL A 163 -5.33 -12.87 7.47
C VAL A 163 -4.34 -14.01 7.30
N ASP A 164 -4.67 -15.03 6.49
CA ASP A 164 -3.79 -16.17 6.23
C ASP A 164 -2.52 -15.75 5.49
N PHE A 165 -2.63 -14.84 4.52
CA PHE A 165 -1.48 -14.21 3.87
C PHE A 165 -0.63 -13.44 4.89
N ALA A 166 -1.26 -12.66 5.77
CA ALA A 166 -0.55 -11.90 6.79
C ALA A 166 0.22 -12.82 7.75
N LYS A 167 -0.36 -13.96 8.15
CA LYS A 167 0.31 -14.96 8.98
C LYS A 167 1.50 -15.58 8.27
N ARG A 168 1.31 -16.01 7.03
CA ARG A 168 2.35 -16.66 6.21
C ARG A 168 3.56 -15.73 5.98
N MET A 169 3.30 -14.45 5.72
CA MET A 169 4.33 -13.47 5.34
C MET A 169 4.82 -12.59 6.50
N ASP A 170 4.46 -12.92 7.75
CA ASP A 170 4.82 -12.14 8.95
C ASP A 170 4.43 -10.66 8.85
N MET A 171 3.21 -10.40 8.37
CA MET A 171 2.67 -9.06 8.15
C MET A 171 1.65 -8.68 9.23
N ALA A 172 1.52 -7.38 9.46
CA ALA A 172 0.52 -6.78 10.32
C ALA A 172 -0.50 -6.00 9.48
N VAL A 173 -1.79 -6.26 9.68
CA VAL A 173 -2.91 -5.52 9.06
C VAL A 173 -3.07 -4.18 9.79
N VAL A 174 -2.33 -3.17 9.36
CA VAL A 174 -2.08 -1.92 10.08
C VAL A 174 -3.39 -1.22 10.49
N ASN A 175 -4.39 -1.19 9.61
CA ASN A 175 -5.64 -0.45 9.81
C ASN A 175 -6.42 -0.91 11.04
N THR A 176 -6.23 -2.15 11.51
CA THR A 176 -7.01 -2.74 12.61
C THR A 176 -6.38 -2.48 13.98
N TYR A 177 -5.15 -1.95 14.05
CA TYR A 177 -4.46 -1.64 15.32
C TYR A 177 -4.88 -0.32 15.96
N PHE A 178 -5.47 0.59 15.19
CA PHE A 178 -5.76 1.94 15.66
C PHE A 178 -7.25 2.12 16.00
N GLN A 179 -7.52 2.47 17.26
CA GLN A 179 -8.87 2.83 17.67
C GLN A 179 -9.28 4.16 17.04
N LYS A 180 -10.26 4.13 16.15
CA LYS A 180 -10.84 5.31 15.49
C LYS A 180 -12.37 5.26 15.57
N ARG A 181 -13.04 6.36 15.24
CA ARG A 181 -14.47 6.33 14.96
C ARG A 181 -14.71 5.44 13.73
N GLU A 182 -15.82 4.72 13.70
CA GLU A 182 -16.14 3.80 12.61
C GLU A 182 -16.09 4.46 11.23
N GLU A 183 -16.50 5.74 11.13
CA GLU A 183 -16.42 6.53 9.90
C GLU A 183 -14.99 6.64 9.33
N HIS A 184 -13.98 6.62 10.20
CA HIS A 184 -12.55 6.68 9.89
C HIS A 184 -11.92 5.28 9.74
N ARG A 185 -12.71 4.21 9.78
CA ARG A 185 -12.30 2.83 9.49
C ARG A 185 -12.93 2.26 8.22
N VAL A 186 -14.12 2.75 7.86
CA VAL A 186 -14.85 2.37 6.65
C VAL A 186 -14.15 2.93 5.42
N THR A 187 -13.65 2.05 4.56
CA THR A 187 -12.91 2.40 3.33
C THR A 187 -13.81 2.43 2.10
N TYR A 188 -14.94 1.72 2.11
CA TYR A 188 -15.89 1.67 1.00
C TYR A 188 -17.31 2.03 1.44
N LYS A 189 -17.96 2.90 0.66
CA LYS A 189 -19.36 3.30 0.87
C LYS A 189 -20.14 3.33 -0.45
N SER A 190 -21.18 2.50 -0.56
CA SER A 190 -22.07 2.47 -1.73
C SER A 190 -23.46 1.96 -1.36
N GLY A 191 -24.53 2.61 -1.84
CA GLY A 191 -25.91 2.14 -1.66
C GLY A 191 -26.30 1.81 -0.22
N GLY A 192 -25.84 2.61 0.75
CA GLY A 192 -26.07 2.36 2.19
C GLY A 192 -25.11 1.35 2.84
N ARG A 193 -24.36 0.56 2.06
CA ARG A 193 -23.33 -0.34 2.57
C ARG A 193 -22.09 0.45 2.98
N ARG A 194 -21.53 0.08 4.12
CA ARG A 194 -20.28 0.62 4.69
C ARG A 194 -19.38 -0.55 5.00
N THR A 195 -18.20 -0.63 4.40
CA THR A 195 -17.30 -1.77 4.55
C THR A 195 -15.84 -1.33 4.64
N GLN A 196 -14.99 -2.24 5.10
CA GLN A 196 -13.54 -2.11 5.07
C GLN A 196 -13.02 -3.20 4.12
N VAL A 197 -12.37 -2.78 3.03
CA VAL A 197 -11.83 -3.66 1.97
C VAL A 197 -10.43 -3.23 1.51
N ASP A 198 -10.08 -1.96 1.77
CA ASP A 198 -8.77 -1.40 1.49
C ASP A 198 -7.90 -1.47 2.75
N TYR A 199 -6.71 -2.08 2.65
CA TYR A 199 -5.83 -2.29 3.79
C TYR A 199 -4.41 -1.85 3.49
N ILE A 200 -3.76 -1.37 4.55
CA ILE A 200 -2.31 -1.21 4.59
C ILE A 200 -1.75 -2.35 5.44
N LEU A 201 -0.78 -3.09 4.89
CA LEU A 201 -0.02 -4.09 5.61
C LEU A 201 1.44 -3.64 5.70
N CYS A 202 2.10 -3.96 6.80
CA CYS A 202 3.56 -3.81 6.93
C CYS A 202 4.13 -5.05 7.60
N ARG A 203 5.45 -5.26 7.49
CA ARG A 203 6.10 -6.34 8.26
C ARG A 203 5.86 -6.13 9.76
N ARG A 204 5.54 -7.22 10.46
CA ARG A 204 5.21 -7.19 11.89
C ARG A 204 6.33 -6.59 12.73
N GLY A 205 7.58 -6.95 12.44
CA GLY A 205 8.76 -6.38 13.08
C GLY A 205 8.95 -4.87 12.88
N ASN A 206 8.24 -4.27 11.90
CA ASN A 206 8.29 -2.84 11.60
C ASN A 206 7.02 -2.10 12.03
N LEU A 207 6.05 -2.77 12.68
CA LEU A 207 4.82 -2.13 13.13
C LEU A 207 5.06 -0.95 14.07
N LYS A 208 6.14 -0.99 14.88
CA LYS A 208 6.60 0.12 15.73
C LYS A 208 6.99 1.39 14.97
N GLU A 209 7.26 1.29 13.67
CA GLU A 209 7.54 2.43 12.81
C GLU A 209 6.24 3.12 12.35
N ILE A 210 5.07 2.48 12.55
CA ILE A 210 3.77 3.05 12.23
C ILE A 210 3.18 3.77 13.45
N SER A 211 2.90 5.05 13.30
CA SER A 211 2.39 5.91 14.38
C SER A 211 0.90 6.22 14.30
N ASP A 212 0.30 6.15 13.11
CA ASP A 212 -1.12 6.37 12.88
C ASP A 212 -1.58 5.63 11.62
N CYS A 213 -2.83 5.18 11.60
CA CYS A 213 -3.52 4.75 10.39
C CYS A 213 -4.99 5.15 10.47
N LYS A 214 -5.52 5.75 9.39
CA LYS A 214 -6.91 6.22 9.33
C LYS A 214 -7.43 6.34 7.92
N VAL A 215 -8.75 6.31 7.79
CA VAL A 215 -9.46 6.67 6.58
C VAL A 215 -9.74 8.17 6.53
N VAL A 216 -9.53 8.77 5.36
CA VAL A 216 -9.84 10.17 5.07
C VAL A 216 -11.28 10.28 4.52
N VAL A 217 -12.18 10.87 5.33
CA VAL A 217 -13.64 10.86 5.07
C VAL A 217 -14.12 12.01 4.18
N ARG A 218 -13.35 13.10 4.05
CA ARG A 218 -13.78 14.36 3.43
C ARG A 218 -13.08 14.69 2.11
N GLU A 219 -12.55 13.70 1.41
CA GLU A 219 -11.96 13.86 0.08
C GLU A 219 -12.86 13.17 -0.94
N SER A 220 -13.17 13.83 -2.06
CA SER A 220 -14.11 13.35 -3.09
C SER A 220 -13.42 12.72 -4.30
N VAL A 221 -12.14 12.38 -4.19
CA VAL A 221 -11.34 11.89 -5.34
C VAL A 221 -11.83 10.54 -5.86
N ALA A 222 -12.46 9.74 -4.99
CA ALA A 222 -13.18 8.52 -5.36
C ALA A 222 -14.62 8.57 -4.81
N ARG A 223 -15.59 8.11 -5.62
CA ARG A 223 -17.02 8.18 -5.26
C ARG A 223 -17.41 7.19 -4.17
N GLN A 224 -16.77 6.03 -4.15
CA GLN A 224 -17.13 4.89 -3.28
C GLN A 224 -16.00 4.52 -2.31
N HIS A 225 -14.76 4.44 -2.81
CA HIS A 225 -13.57 4.21 -1.99
C HIS A 225 -13.13 5.49 -1.30
N ARG A 226 -12.50 5.32 -0.15
CA ARG A 226 -11.90 6.37 0.67
C ARG A 226 -10.46 6.01 0.92
N MET A 227 -9.60 7.02 0.82
CA MET A 227 -8.17 6.82 1.01
C MET A 227 -7.86 6.41 2.45
N VAL A 228 -7.08 5.34 2.57
CA VAL A 228 -6.42 4.93 3.81
C VAL A 228 -5.03 5.57 3.84
N VAL A 229 -4.68 6.19 4.96
CA VAL A 229 -3.36 6.80 5.17
C VAL A 229 -2.74 6.23 6.43
N CYS A 230 -1.53 5.69 6.30
CA CYS A 230 -0.66 5.39 7.44
C CYS A 230 0.49 6.39 7.53
N ARG A 231 0.94 6.69 8.75
CA ARG A 231 2.15 7.47 8.99
C ARG A 231 3.26 6.55 9.49
N MET A 232 4.24 6.32 8.64
CA MET A 232 5.44 5.53 8.94
C MET A 232 6.65 6.45 9.17
N THR A 233 7.41 6.18 10.22
CA THR A 233 8.69 6.84 10.52
C THR A 233 9.81 5.81 10.39
N LEU A 234 10.59 5.91 9.32
CA LEU A 234 11.70 5.00 9.06
C LEU A 234 12.80 5.21 10.11
N MET A 235 13.21 4.12 10.78
CA MET A 235 14.32 4.18 11.72
C MET A 235 15.65 3.99 10.97
N VAL A 236 16.41 5.07 10.83
CA VAL A 236 17.72 5.05 10.20
C VAL A 236 18.78 4.66 11.22
N CYS A 237 19.40 3.49 11.05
CA CYS A 237 20.62 3.16 11.77
C CYS A 237 21.78 3.95 11.16
N LYS A 238 22.18 5.06 11.79
CA LYS A 238 23.42 5.76 11.42
C LYS A 238 24.59 4.78 11.56
N LYS A 239 25.17 4.33 10.45
CA LYS A 239 26.46 3.63 10.48
C LYS A 239 27.47 4.58 11.14
N LYS A 240 28.02 4.21 12.30
CA LYS A 240 29.20 4.91 12.84
C LYS A 240 30.29 4.77 11.77
N ARG A 241 30.81 5.89 11.25
CA ARG A 241 32.06 5.87 10.48
C ARG A 241 33.12 5.17 11.35
N SER A 242 33.59 4.01 10.92
CA SER A 242 34.79 3.39 11.51
C SER A 242 35.96 4.34 11.28
N LYS A 243 36.70 4.67 12.36
CA LYS A 243 37.90 5.51 12.33
C LYS A 243 39.09 4.77 11.67
N ILE A 244 38.97 4.38 10.40
CA ILE A 244 40.06 3.67 9.70
C ILE A 244 40.67 4.53 8.56
N GLU A 245 40.07 5.65 8.17
CA GLU A 245 40.62 6.55 7.13
C GLU A 245 41.14 7.89 7.71
N MET A 246 42.00 7.86 8.73
CA MET A 246 42.73 9.07 9.18
C MET A 246 44.25 8.86 9.32
N GLU A 247 44.81 7.73 8.88
CA GLU A 247 46.26 7.48 8.96
C GLU A 247 47.00 7.43 7.60
N GLU A 248 46.32 7.54 6.45
CA GLU A 248 47.01 7.53 5.13
C GLU A 248 47.32 8.92 4.55
N ASP A 249 46.85 10.02 5.14
CA ASP A 249 47.14 11.39 4.67
C ASP A 249 48.34 12.06 5.38
N ASN A 250 49.19 11.29 6.06
CA ASN A 250 50.32 11.84 6.81
C ASN A 250 51.65 11.08 6.58
N GLN A 251 51.89 10.66 5.33
CA GLN A 251 53.22 10.27 4.83
C GLN A 251 53.65 11.13 3.65
#